data_AF-A0A4R4QE22-F1
#
_entry.id   AF-A0A4R4QE22-F1
#
_cell.length_a   1.000
_cell.length_b   1.000
_cell.length_c   1.000
_cell.angle_alpha   90.00
_cell.angle_beta   90.00
_cell.angle_gamma   90.00
#
_symmetry.space_group_name_H-M   'P 1'
#
loop_
_entity.id
_entity.type
_entity.pdbx_description
1 polymer ?
#
loop_
_entity_poly.entity_id
_entity_poly.type
_entity_poly.pdbx_seq_one_letter_code
_entity_poly.pdbx_strand_id
1 'polypeptide(L)'
;MAVRPQGRRKPNKLRFFVLFTALIVVGVGAVYGLHWAANPWALSLPGRPALTGHWQGTVPYGPADDRRIVLRLDDDPPSATDRCGDCPGMVGVAKVCTAGDAETYELWGDARNYRGTRFSLHTRPEAEGPGPHLNELHGEWDGDLVRIRTSLTTLGADGTTIGSDSPPVTFEMTRADEDDLDRLSCR
;
A
#
# COMPACT_ATOMS: atom_id res chain seq x y z
N MET A 1 63.73 -34.21 27.88
CA MET A 1 62.37 -33.75 28.19
C MET A 1 61.81 -33.09 26.92
N ALA A 2 60.79 -33.67 26.29
CA ALA A 2 60.19 -33.12 25.08
C ALA A 2 58.90 -32.36 25.45
N VAL A 3 58.91 -31.04 25.28
CA VAL A 3 57.73 -30.19 25.44
C VAL A 3 56.85 -30.38 24.21
N ARG A 4 55.68 -31.00 24.36
CA ARG A 4 54.68 -31.08 23.28
C ARG A 4 54.14 -29.67 23.00
N PRO A 5 54.10 -29.21 21.74
CA PRO A 5 53.44 -27.94 21.43
C PRO A 5 51.95 -28.11 21.66
N GLN A 6 51.43 -27.40 22.66
CA GLN A 6 50.03 -27.34 22.98
C GLN A 6 49.32 -26.62 21.82
N GLY A 7 48.77 -27.41 20.89
CA GLY A 7 48.02 -26.91 19.74
C GLY A 7 46.93 -25.95 20.20
N ARG A 8 47.17 -24.66 19.99
CA ARG A 8 46.24 -23.58 20.33
C ARG A 8 45.01 -23.77 19.44
N ARG A 9 43.96 -24.41 19.97
CA ARG A 9 42.65 -24.53 19.32
C ARG A 9 42.21 -23.12 18.94
N LYS A 10 42.28 -22.76 17.65
CA LYS A 10 41.72 -21.49 17.16
C LYS A 10 40.25 -21.48 17.57
N PRO A 11 39.78 -20.46 18.32
CA PRO A 11 38.39 -20.43 18.75
C PRO A 11 37.52 -20.47 17.50
N ASN A 12 36.47 -21.29 17.54
CA ASN A 12 35.53 -21.58 16.46
C ASN A 12 34.64 -20.37 16.10
N LYS A 13 35.19 -19.14 16.16
CA LYS A 13 34.52 -17.87 15.91
C LYS A 13 33.77 -17.91 14.59
N LEU A 14 34.36 -18.50 13.54
CA LEU A 14 33.68 -18.68 12.25
C LEU A 14 32.41 -19.53 12.37
N ARG A 15 32.44 -20.67 13.07
CA ARG A 15 31.25 -21.51 13.28
C ARG A 15 30.20 -20.80 14.13
N PHE A 16 30.63 -20.05 15.14
CA PHE A 16 29.74 -19.23 15.96
C PHE A 16 29.06 -18.14 15.14
N PHE A 17 29.82 -17.38 14.33
CA PHE A 17 29.26 -16.38 13.42
C PHE A 17 28.29 -17.01 12.42
N VAL A 18 28.63 -18.14 11.81
CA VAL A 18 27.74 -18.85 10.88
C VAL A 18 26.44 -19.28 11.55
N LEU A 19 26.52 -19.87 12.76
CA LEU A 19 25.32 -20.26 13.53
C LEU A 19 24.48 -19.05 13.92
N PHE A 20 25.12 -17.97 14.36
CA PHE A 20 24.45 -16.73 14.74
C PHE A 20 23.75 -16.08 13.56
N THR A 21 24.43 -15.95 12.41
CA THR A 21 23.82 -15.45 11.17
C THR A 21 22.69 -16.35 10.69
N ALA A 22 22.85 -17.68 10.76
CA ALA A 22 21.79 -18.62 10.39
C ALA A 22 20.54 -18.44 11.28
N LEU A 23 20.72 -18.26 12.59
CA LEU A 23 19.62 -17.97 13.51
C LEU A 23 18.90 -16.66 13.18
N ILE A 24 19.64 -15.61 12.82
CA ILE A 24 19.05 -14.33 12.39
C ILE A 24 18.22 -14.53 11.12
N VAL A 25 18.77 -15.18 10.10
CA VAL A 25 18.07 -15.42 8.83
C VAL A 25 16.80 -16.26 9.06
N VAL A 26 16.86 -17.29 9.90
CA VAL A 26 15.69 -18.09 10.27
C VAL A 26 14.66 -17.25 11.03
N GLY A 27 15.10 -16.42 11.97
CA GLY A 27 14.22 -15.52 12.72
C GLY A 27 13.50 -14.51 11.82
N VAL A 28 14.24 -13.84 10.93
CA VAL A 28 13.68 -12.91 9.94
C VAL A 28 12.71 -13.63 9.02
N GLY A 29 13.10 -14.78 8.47
CA GLY A 29 12.23 -15.58 7.61
C GLY A 29 10.94 -16.03 8.30
N ALA A 30 10.99 -16.37 9.59
CA ALA A 30 9.82 -16.74 10.37
C ALA A 30 8.86 -15.55 10.58
N VAL A 31 9.39 -14.37 10.89
CA VAL A 31 8.58 -13.14 11.07
C VAL A 31 7.88 -12.75 9.77
N TYR A 32 8.62 -12.67 8.66
CA TYR A 32 8.06 -12.32 7.36
C TYR A 32 7.09 -13.40 6.85
N GLY A 33 7.42 -14.68 7.04
CA GLY A 33 6.54 -15.79 6.69
C GLY A 33 5.23 -15.77 7.46
N LEU A 34 5.28 -15.43 8.76
CA LEU A 34 4.08 -15.29 9.58
C LEU A 34 3.26 -14.04 9.18
N HIS A 35 3.92 -12.93 8.84
CA HIS A 35 3.26 -11.71 8.33
C HIS A 35 2.46 -12.01 7.07
N TRP A 36 3.04 -12.66 6.06
CA TRP A 36 2.32 -12.98 4.82
C TRP A 36 1.25 -14.07 5.01
N ALA A 37 1.44 -14.99 5.96
CA ALA A 37 0.39 -15.92 6.34
C ALA A 37 -0.78 -15.21 7.04
N ALA A 38 -0.51 -14.13 7.78
CA ALA A 38 -1.52 -13.31 8.43
C ALA A 38 -2.19 -12.32 7.45
N ASN A 39 -1.47 -11.90 6.42
CA ASN A 39 -1.87 -10.91 5.43
C ASN A 39 -1.84 -11.50 4.01
N PRO A 40 -2.78 -12.39 3.67
CA PRO A 40 -2.80 -13.06 2.37
C PRO A 40 -3.01 -12.11 1.19
N TRP A 41 -3.47 -10.89 1.46
CA TRP A 41 -3.70 -9.82 0.48
C TRP A 41 -2.41 -9.05 0.12
N ALA A 42 -1.32 -9.24 0.86
CA ALA A 42 -0.07 -8.49 0.70
C ALA A 42 0.88 -9.09 -0.35
N LEU A 43 0.84 -10.40 -0.59
CA LEU A 43 1.80 -11.11 -1.43
C LEU A 43 1.14 -11.75 -2.65
N SER A 44 1.48 -11.23 -3.84
CA SER A 44 1.09 -11.86 -5.10
C SER A 44 1.92 -13.12 -5.33
N LEU A 45 1.26 -14.28 -5.34
CA LEU A 45 1.87 -15.57 -5.67
C LEU A 45 1.25 -16.11 -6.97
N PRO A 46 1.96 -16.98 -7.71
CA PRO A 46 1.37 -17.65 -8.87
C PRO A 46 0.03 -18.33 -8.52
N GLY A 47 -1.05 -17.92 -9.20
CA GLY A 47 -2.41 -18.41 -8.95
C GLY A 47 -3.11 -17.83 -7.71
N ARG A 48 -2.51 -16.84 -7.04
CA ARG A 48 -3.12 -16.10 -5.92
C ARG A 48 -2.90 -14.60 -6.15
N PRO A 49 -3.88 -13.91 -6.77
CA PRO A 49 -3.81 -12.46 -6.90
C PRO A 49 -3.78 -11.82 -5.51
N ALA A 50 -3.19 -10.64 -5.40
CA ALA A 50 -3.06 -9.86 -4.16
C ALA A 50 -3.69 -8.47 -4.33
N LEU A 51 -4.11 -7.85 -3.23
CA LEU A 51 -4.64 -6.48 -3.27
C LEU A 51 -3.53 -5.48 -3.64
N THR A 52 -2.30 -5.73 -3.19
CA THR A 52 -1.13 -4.94 -3.54
C THR A 52 -0.85 -4.95 -5.05
N GLY A 53 -0.22 -3.89 -5.53
CA GLY A 53 0.06 -3.65 -6.95
C GLY A 53 -0.72 -2.46 -7.53
N HIS A 54 -0.77 -2.41 -8.86
CA HIS A 54 -1.33 -1.30 -9.63
C HIS A 54 -2.76 -1.59 -10.10
N TRP A 55 -3.60 -0.57 -10.00
CA TRP A 55 -5.01 -0.58 -10.32
C TRP A 55 -5.37 0.66 -11.14
N GLN A 56 -6.30 0.54 -12.09
CA GLN A 56 -6.81 1.66 -12.87
C GLN A 56 -8.32 1.60 -13.03
N GLY A 57 -8.95 2.77 -13.11
CA GLY A 57 -10.39 2.89 -13.30
C GLY A 57 -10.81 4.31 -13.61
N THR A 58 -12.09 4.60 -13.39
CA THR A 58 -12.69 5.92 -13.65
C THR A 58 -13.56 6.33 -12.47
N VAL A 59 -13.28 7.49 -11.87
CA VAL A 59 -14.04 8.03 -10.74
C VAL A 59 -15.00 9.11 -11.24
N PRO A 60 -16.29 9.02 -10.91
CA PRO A 60 -17.23 10.10 -11.19
C PRO A 60 -17.07 11.21 -10.14
N TYR A 61 -16.65 12.39 -10.57
CA TYR A 61 -16.48 13.59 -9.74
C TYR A 61 -17.71 14.50 -9.74
N GLY A 62 -18.65 14.26 -10.65
CA GLY A 62 -19.90 15.01 -10.75
C GLY A 62 -20.67 14.62 -12.02
N PRO A 63 -21.81 15.29 -12.31
CA PRO A 63 -22.55 15.06 -13.53
C PRO A 63 -21.68 15.31 -14.77
N ALA A 64 -21.40 14.26 -15.54
CA ALA A 64 -20.53 14.27 -16.72
C ALA A 64 -19.06 14.69 -16.46
N ASP A 65 -18.58 14.55 -15.22
CA ASP A 65 -17.15 14.69 -14.87
C ASP A 65 -16.63 13.32 -14.41
N ASP A 66 -16.11 12.55 -15.37
CA ASP A 66 -15.50 11.25 -15.14
C ASP A 66 -13.99 11.35 -15.29
N ARG A 67 -13.25 10.98 -14.25
CA ARG A 67 -11.80 11.16 -14.18
C ARG A 67 -11.08 9.83 -14.13
N ARG A 68 -10.08 9.63 -15.00
CA ARG A 68 -9.21 8.47 -14.93
C ARG A 68 -8.42 8.48 -13.62
N ILE A 69 -8.37 7.34 -12.94
CA ILE A 69 -7.56 7.14 -11.73
C ILE A 69 -6.63 5.95 -11.94
N VAL A 70 -5.40 6.07 -11.44
CA VAL A 70 -4.46 4.96 -11.28
C VAL A 70 -3.98 4.96 -9.84
N LEU A 71 -3.91 3.78 -9.21
CA LEU A 71 -3.64 3.60 -7.80
C LEU A 71 -2.64 2.46 -7.63
N ARG A 72 -1.59 2.70 -6.84
CA ARG A 72 -0.66 1.68 -6.38
C ARG A 72 -0.84 1.47 -4.89
N LEU A 73 -1.01 0.21 -4.49
CA LEU A 73 -1.02 -0.19 -3.09
C LEU A 73 0.17 -1.08 -2.78
N ASP A 74 0.81 -0.78 -1.66
CA ASP A 74 1.97 -1.45 -1.14
C ASP A 74 1.64 -1.98 0.28
N ASP A 75 2.17 -3.16 0.61
CA ASP A 75 2.16 -3.69 1.99
C ASP A 75 3.12 -2.85 2.84
N ASP A 76 2.76 -2.55 4.09
CA ASP A 76 3.68 -1.98 5.06
C ASP A 76 4.29 -3.11 5.91
N PRO A 77 5.49 -3.63 5.54
CA PRO A 77 6.04 -4.80 6.20
C PRO A 77 6.50 -4.47 7.63
N PRO A 78 6.53 -5.48 8.52
CA PRO A 78 7.00 -5.28 9.89
C PRO A 78 8.43 -4.75 9.92
N SER A 79 8.57 -3.52 10.41
CA SER A 79 9.84 -2.82 10.59
C SER A 79 10.31 -2.95 12.04
N ALA A 80 11.58 -3.33 12.22
CA ALA A 80 12.19 -3.42 13.55
C ALA A 80 12.48 -2.03 14.15
N THR A 81 12.42 -0.98 13.33
CA THR A 81 12.72 0.40 13.72
C THR A 81 11.48 1.27 13.90
N ASP A 82 10.35 0.91 13.28
CA ASP A 82 9.11 1.66 13.43
C ASP A 82 8.39 1.26 14.73
N ARG A 83 8.15 2.27 15.57
CA ARG A 83 7.52 2.14 16.90
C ARG A 83 6.06 2.59 16.91
N CYS A 84 5.41 2.61 15.76
CA CYS A 84 3.98 2.91 15.69
C CYS A 84 3.18 1.68 16.15
N GLY A 85 2.39 1.84 17.22
CA GLY A 85 1.45 0.80 17.66
C GLY A 85 0.26 0.62 16.70
N ASP A 86 -0.03 1.65 15.90
CA ASP A 86 -1.13 1.74 14.95
C ASP A 86 -0.64 2.20 13.56
N CYS A 87 0.45 1.60 13.05
CA CYS A 87 0.81 1.85 11.64
C CYS A 87 -0.24 1.23 10.71
N PRO A 88 -0.55 1.92 9.60
CA PRO A 88 -1.47 1.38 8.61
C PRO A 88 -0.86 0.12 7.99
N GLY A 89 -1.64 -0.95 7.86
CA GLY A 89 -1.18 -2.16 7.19
C GLY A 89 -0.94 -1.97 5.69
N MET A 90 -1.53 -0.93 5.09
CA MET A 90 -1.39 -0.60 3.67
C MET A 90 -1.03 0.87 3.49
N VAL A 91 -0.13 1.12 2.54
CA VAL A 91 0.21 2.45 2.05
C VAL A 91 0.11 2.47 0.53
N GLY A 92 0.08 3.65 -0.07
CA GLY A 92 0.00 3.74 -1.51
C GLY A 92 -0.05 5.16 -2.04
N VAL A 93 -0.20 5.24 -3.35
CA VAL A 93 -0.35 6.49 -4.08
C VAL A 93 -1.47 6.33 -5.11
N ALA A 94 -2.35 7.32 -5.22
CA ALA A 94 -3.25 7.45 -6.36
C ALA A 94 -2.89 8.68 -7.19
N LYS A 95 -3.11 8.60 -8.49
CA LYS A 95 -3.10 9.74 -9.40
C LYS A 95 -4.44 9.81 -10.10
N VAL A 96 -5.07 10.98 -10.04
CA VAL A 96 -6.37 11.25 -10.67
C VAL A 96 -6.17 12.31 -11.75
N CYS A 97 -6.67 12.06 -12.95
CA CYS A 97 -6.65 13.04 -14.01
C CYS A 97 -7.60 14.19 -13.72
N THR A 98 -7.11 15.42 -13.82
CA THR A 98 -7.87 16.65 -13.74
C THR A 98 -7.78 17.40 -15.07
N ALA A 99 -8.21 18.67 -15.12
CA ALA A 99 -8.20 19.46 -16.34
C ALA A 99 -6.76 19.78 -16.82
N GLY A 100 -6.16 18.84 -17.54
CA GLY A 100 -4.85 18.97 -18.19
C GLY A 100 -3.67 18.40 -17.39
N ASP A 101 -3.85 18.08 -16.10
CA ASP A 101 -2.80 17.58 -15.21
C ASP A 101 -3.28 16.36 -14.40
N ALA A 102 -2.38 15.75 -13.62
CA ALA A 102 -2.69 14.69 -12.68
C ALA A 102 -2.53 15.19 -11.23
N GLU A 103 -3.52 14.93 -10.41
CA GLU A 103 -3.48 15.17 -8.97
C GLU A 103 -3.03 13.91 -8.24
N THR A 104 -1.98 14.03 -7.42
CA THR A 104 -1.43 12.91 -6.64
C THR A 104 -2.04 12.89 -5.24
N TYR A 105 -2.38 11.70 -4.76
CA TYR A 105 -2.86 11.44 -3.41
C TYR A 105 -1.95 10.42 -2.72
N GLU A 106 -1.54 10.72 -1.50
CA GLU A 106 -1.04 9.72 -0.56
C GLU A 106 -2.21 8.90 -0.02
N LEU A 107 -1.99 7.59 0.11
CA LEU A 107 -2.98 6.65 0.64
C LEU A 107 -2.41 5.91 1.84
N TRP A 108 -3.24 5.70 2.86
CA TRP A 108 -2.91 4.81 3.96
C TRP A 108 -4.15 4.22 4.61
N GLY A 109 -4.07 3.00 5.11
CA GLY A 109 -5.16 2.39 5.87
C GLY A 109 -4.98 0.89 6.06
N ASP A 110 -6.10 0.18 6.19
CA ASP A 110 -6.11 -1.18 6.72
C ASP A 110 -7.12 -2.09 6.04
N ALA A 111 -6.77 -3.37 6.02
CA ALA A 111 -7.72 -4.43 5.72
C ALA A 111 -8.77 -4.49 6.84
N ARG A 112 -10.04 -4.46 6.47
CA ARG A 112 -11.17 -4.55 7.40
C ARG A 112 -11.53 -5.99 7.76
N ASN A 113 -10.87 -6.96 7.12
CA ASN A 113 -10.99 -8.38 7.43
C ASN A 113 -9.66 -9.11 7.20
N TYR A 114 -9.48 -10.25 7.85
CA TYR A 114 -8.27 -11.07 7.73
C TYR A 114 -7.88 -11.40 6.29
N ARG A 115 -8.84 -11.62 5.39
CA ARG A 115 -8.57 -11.93 3.99
C ARG A 115 -8.16 -10.72 3.14
N GLY A 116 -8.32 -9.50 3.64
CA GLY A 116 -8.10 -8.26 2.89
C GLY A 116 -9.05 -8.05 1.71
N THR A 117 -10.16 -8.80 1.64
CA THR A 117 -11.17 -8.59 0.60
C THR A 117 -12.01 -7.34 0.86
N ARG A 118 -11.87 -6.71 2.03
CA ARG A 118 -12.44 -5.41 2.37
C ARG A 118 -11.36 -4.53 2.97
N PHE A 119 -11.34 -3.26 2.61
CA PHE A 119 -10.33 -2.31 3.09
C PHE A 119 -10.86 -0.88 3.20
N SER A 120 -10.16 -0.06 3.99
CA SER A 120 -10.31 1.40 4.01
C SER A 120 -8.97 2.03 3.69
N LEU A 121 -8.98 3.10 2.91
CA LEU A 121 -7.83 3.96 2.69
C LEU A 121 -8.23 5.40 2.94
N HIS A 122 -7.51 6.07 3.82
CA HIS A 122 -7.50 7.52 3.89
C HIS A 122 -6.71 8.08 2.70
N THR A 123 -7.10 9.27 2.27
CA THR A 123 -6.48 10.02 1.17
C THR A 123 -5.92 11.33 1.70
N ARG A 124 -4.80 11.77 1.14
CA ARG A 124 -4.31 13.15 1.29
C ARG A 124 -3.78 13.63 -0.04
N PRO A 125 -4.30 14.73 -0.62
CA PRO A 125 -3.73 15.30 -1.82
C PRO A 125 -2.32 15.85 -1.52
N GLU A 126 -1.38 15.67 -2.46
CA GLU A 126 -0.01 16.21 -2.35
C GLU A 126 -0.01 17.74 -2.44
N ALA A 127 -0.93 18.31 -3.24
CA ALA A 127 -1.15 19.73 -3.37
C ALA A 127 -2.59 20.07 -2.99
N GLU A 128 -2.78 20.90 -1.96
CA GLU A 128 -4.10 21.42 -1.60
C GLU A 128 -4.52 22.51 -2.59
N GLY A 129 -5.74 22.38 -3.13
CA GLY A 129 -6.33 23.34 -4.05
C GLY A 129 -7.86 23.38 -3.93
N PRO A 130 -8.50 24.45 -4.39
CA PRO A 130 -9.96 24.51 -4.39
C PRO A 130 -10.55 23.47 -5.35
N GLY A 131 -11.71 22.93 -4.98
CA GLY A 131 -12.45 21.96 -5.79
C GLY A 131 -12.78 20.66 -5.06
N PRO A 132 -13.35 19.68 -5.77
CA PRO A 132 -13.66 18.37 -5.23
C PRO A 132 -12.40 17.52 -5.07
N HIS A 133 -12.28 16.83 -3.93
CA HIS A 133 -11.18 15.95 -3.55
C HIS A 133 -11.70 14.58 -3.13
N LEU A 134 -10.90 13.53 -3.37
CA LEU A 134 -11.19 12.21 -2.81
C LEU A 134 -11.11 12.28 -1.27
N ASN A 135 -12.14 11.74 -0.62
CA ASN A 135 -12.11 11.48 0.82
C ASN A 135 -11.69 10.01 1.07
N GLU A 136 -12.12 9.40 2.17
CA GLU A 136 -11.86 7.98 2.45
C GLU A 136 -12.40 7.06 1.34
N LEU A 137 -11.59 6.09 0.94
CA LEU A 137 -11.91 5.03 -0.02
C LEU A 137 -12.26 3.77 0.76
N HIS A 138 -13.48 3.26 0.59
CA HIS A 138 -13.89 1.96 1.10
C HIS A 138 -13.96 0.97 -0.04
N GLY A 139 -13.09 -0.03 -0.01
CA GLY A 139 -12.92 -0.97 -1.12
C GLY A 139 -13.33 -2.39 -0.78
N GLU A 140 -13.83 -3.09 -1.79
CA GLU A 140 -13.91 -4.55 -1.83
C GLU A 140 -13.04 -5.07 -2.99
N TRP A 141 -12.31 -6.15 -2.75
CA TRP A 141 -11.40 -6.75 -3.73
C TRP A 141 -11.73 -8.22 -3.96
N ASP A 142 -11.77 -8.59 -5.25
CA ASP A 142 -11.92 -9.97 -5.72
C ASP A 142 -11.07 -10.18 -6.99
N GLY A 143 -9.94 -10.86 -6.84
CA GLY A 143 -9.07 -11.23 -7.95
C GLY A 143 -8.43 -10.03 -8.66
N ASP A 144 -8.95 -9.69 -9.82
CA ASP A 144 -8.48 -8.58 -10.67
C ASP A 144 -9.48 -7.43 -10.75
N LEU A 145 -10.44 -7.41 -9.82
CA LEU A 145 -11.43 -6.35 -9.67
C LEU A 145 -11.36 -5.75 -8.26
N VAL A 146 -11.31 -4.43 -8.20
CA VAL A 146 -11.50 -3.64 -6.98
C VAL A 146 -12.73 -2.77 -7.18
N ARG A 147 -13.68 -2.82 -6.26
CA ARG A 147 -14.83 -1.91 -6.22
C ARG A 147 -14.63 -0.94 -5.07
N ILE A 148 -14.59 0.35 -5.38
CA ILE A 148 -14.39 1.42 -4.40
C ILE A 148 -15.68 2.22 -4.25
N ARG A 149 -16.00 2.54 -3.00
CA ARG A 149 -16.99 3.54 -2.62
C ARG A 149 -16.29 4.67 -1.89
N THR A 150 -16.56 5.91 -2.28
CA THR A 150 -15.99 7.09 -1.62
C THR A 150 -16.97 8.26 -1.64
N SER A 151 -16.73 9.26 -0.81
CA SER A 151 -17.38 10.57 -0.91
C SER A 151 -16.38 11.59 -1.41
N LEU A 152 -16.89 12.68 -1.99
CA LEU A 152 -16.06 13.81 -2.41
C LEU A 152 -16.20 14.93 -1.39
N THR A 153 -15.08 15.51 -1.01
CA THR A 153 -15.01 16.68 -0.14
C THR A 153 -14.68 17.90 -1.00
N THR A 154 -15.43 18.99 -0.87
CA THR A 154 -15.14 20.20 -1.64
C THR A 154 -14.37 21.19 -0.78
N LEU A 155 -13.19 21.59 -1.24
CA LEU A 155 -12.42 22.67 -0.62
C LEU A 155 -12.75 24.00 -1.31
N GLY A 156 -13.10 25.01 -0.51
CA GLY A 156 -13.25 26.39 -0.94
C GLY A 156 -11.90 27.05 -1.24
N ALA A 157 -11.93 28.18 -1.94
CA ALA A 157 -10.72 28.96 -2.26
C ALA A 157 -10.01 29.52 -1.02
N ASP A 158 -10.71 29.60 0.11
CA ASP A 158 -10.22 30.02 1.42
C ASP A 158 -9.73 28.84 2.30
N GLY A 159 -9.70 27.63 1.74
CA GLY A 159 -9.35 26.40 2.46
C GLY A 159 -10.48 25.87 3.36
N THR A 160 -11.66 26.49 3.36
CA THR A 160 -12.79 25.96 4.12
C THR A 160 -13.35 24.71 3.45
N THR A 161 -13.63 23.68 4.24
CA THR A 161 -14.35 22.51 3.74
C THR A 161 -15.82 22.85 3.60
N ILE A 162 -16.30 22.93 2.36
CA ILE A 162 -17.71 23.06 2.05
C ILE A 162 -18.29 21.64 2.15
N GLY A 163 -19.18 21.42 3.11
CA GLY A 163 -19.66 20.10 3.54
C GLY A 163 -19.96 19.12 2.40
N SER A 164 -19.56 17.86 2.60
CA SER A 164 -19.70 16.76 1.66
C SER A 164 -21.15 16.25 1.56
N ASP A 165 -22.07 17.08 1.04
CA ASP A 165 -23.43 16.63 0.70
C ASP A 165 -23.46 15.82 -0.62
N SER A 166 -22.29 15.60 -1.24
CA SER A 166 -22.20 14.74 -2.42
C SER A 166 -22.52 13.29 -2.01
N PRO A 167 -23.50 12.64 -2.68
CA PRO A 167 -23.78 11.24 -2.42
C PRO A 167 -22.52 10.41 -2.69
N PRO A 168 -22.27 9.35 -1.91
CA PRO A 168 -21.11 8.52 -2.12
C PRO A 168 -21.16 7.91 -3.52
N VAL A 169 -20.05 8.03 -4.22
CA VAL A 169 -19.86 7.47 -5.56
C VAL A 169 -19.25 6.09 -5.45
N THR A 170 -19.50 5.27 -6.48
CA THR A 170 -18.92 3.93 -6.60
C THR A 170 -18.29 3.79 -7.96
N PHE A 171 -17.11 3.20 -8.00
CA PHE A 171 -16.41 2.90 -9.23
C PHE A 171 -15.64 1.58 -9.11
N GLU A 172 -15.28 1.04 -10.27
CA GLU A 172 -14.52 -0.19 -10.37
C GLU A 172 -13.13 0.09 -10.93
N MET A 173 -12.17 -0.70 -10.48
CA MET A 173 -10.80 -0.68 -10.94
C MET A 173 -10.36 -2.09 -11.33
N THR A 174 -9.57 -2.18 -12.38
CA THR A 174 -8.92 -3.41 -12.84
C THR A 174 -7.41 -3.27 -12.69
N ARG A 175 -6.66 -4.36 -12.88
CA ARG A 175 -5.20 -4.30 -12.92
C ARG A 175 -4.68 -3.27 -13.91
N ALA A 176 -3.61 -2.61 -13.51
CA ALA A 176 -2.84 -1.68 -14.33
C ALA A 176 -1.37 -2.10 -14.34
N ASP A 177 -0.59 -1.50 -15.22
CA ASP A 177 0.85 -1.62 -15.22
C ASP A 177 1.51 -0.44 -14.48
N GLU A 178 2.76 -0.60 -14.06
CA GLU A 178 3.54 0.48 -13.41
C GLU A 178 3.64 1.72 -14.32
N ASP A 179 3.78 1.49 -15.62
CA ASP A 179 3.83 2.54 -16.64
C ASP A 179 2.54 3.39 -16.70
N ASP A 180 1.37 2.83 -16.33
CA ASP A 180 0.11 3.59 -16.28
C ASP A 180 0.11 4.65 -15.17
N LEU A 181 0.81 4.39 -14.07
CA LEU A 181 0.94 5.35 -12.97
C LEU A 181 2.01 6.41 -13.28
N ASP A 182 3.16 5.98 -13.78
CA ASP A 182 4.29 6.87 -14.04
C ASP A 182 4.04 7.81 -15.21
N ARG A 183 3.33 7.32 -16.24
CA ARG A 183 3.02 8.06 -17.47
C ARG A 183 1.54 8.35 -17.63
N LEU A 184 0.79 8.46 -16.53
CA LEU A 184 -0.63 8.75 -16.56
C LEU A 184 -0.92 9.93 -17.50
N SER A 185 -1.59 9.65 -18.62
CA SER A 185 -1.95 10.65 -19.61
C SER A 185 -3.39 11.08 -19.40
N CYS A 186 -3.56 12.38 -19.12
CA CYS A 186 -4.85 13.01 -18.85
C CYS A 186 -5.42 13.76 -20.07
N ARG A 187 -5.10 13.26 -21.27
CA ARG A 187 -5.55 13.81 -22.55
C ARG A 187 -6.82 13.14 -23.04
#